data_AF-A0A7C4BJX9-F1
#
_entry.id   AF-A0A7C4BJX9-F1
#
_cell.length_a   1.000
_cell.length_b   1.000
_cell.length_c   1.000
_cell.angle_alpha   90.00
_cell.angle_beta   90.00
_cell.angle_gamma   90.00
#
_symmetry.space_group_name_H-M   'P 1'
#
loop_
_entity.id
_entity.type
_entity.pdbx_description
1 polymer ?
#
loop_
_entity_poly.entity_id
_entity_poly.type
_entity_poly.pdbx_seq_one_letter_code
_entity_poly.pdbx_strand_id
1 'polypeptide(L)'
;MTDYHLLLFPQTIPFPSRVEKALEELEEILVLELPLTKESWQIHWAKLLPKTKFLRTKPEHSLNFEHLKKVFFQLKDWALYLRDVENLKILKMHAQSFEDFMFYIPKNIQKNEETFFTQLEKAYLTLMLAEDVDLTLSVVKKNISAFEKTWEEFFREGIVGDDPFFKPLELRREESYLAEELQKLNRRVAAWDTILPYLDLEEIESLKLLVSEPQCVELLKKTKILEHPKIKGLVALF
;
A
#
# COMPACT_ATOMS: atom_id res chain seq x y z
N MET A 1 -16.51 9.70 21.86
CA MET A 1 -16.76 8.74 20.77
C MET A 1 -16.99 9.58 19.53
N THR A 2 -16.09 9.51 18.56
CA THR A 2 -16.29 10.21 17.28
C THR A 2 -17.22 9.37 16.42
N ASP A 3 -18.40 9.92 16.05
CA ASP A 3 -19.46 9.30 15.22
C ASP A 3 -19.03 9.03 13.75
N TYR A 4 -17.75 8.82 13.49
CA TYR A 4 -17.21 8.72 12.13
C TYR A 4 -16.38 7.46 11.97
N HIS A 5 -16.71 6.67 10.95
CA HIS A 5 -15.85 5.59 10.49
C HIS A 5 -14.59 6.18 9.84
N LEU A 6 -13.42 5.57 10.09
CA LEU A 6 -12.15 6.05 9.53
C LEU A 6 -11.67 5.14 8.40
N LEU A 7 -11.56 5.72 7.20
CA LEU A 7 -11.03 5.05 6.02
C LEU A 7 -9.53 5.26 5.92
N LEU A 8 -8.79 4.16 5.87
CA LEU A 8 -7.36 4.18 5.59
C LEU A 8 -7.12 4.74 4.19
N PHE A 9 -6.39 5.86 4.09
CA PHE A 9 -6.22 6.56 2.82
C PHE A 9 -4.84 7.24 2.69
N PRO A 10 -4.15 7.13 1.52
CA PRO A 10 -4.51 6.36 0.32
C PRO A 10 -3.97 4.91 0.34
N GLN A 11 -3.51 4.42 1.49
CA GLN A 11 -2.98 3.07 1.67
C GLN A 11 -4.05 2.06 2.13
N THR A 12 -3.74 0.77 1.98
CA THR A 12 -4.61 -0.36 2.34
C THR A 12 -4.04 -1.20 3.49
N ILE A 13 -2.87 -0.84 4.01
CA ILE A 13 -2.23 -1.45 5.17
C ILE A 13 -1.75 -0.40 6.18
N PRO A 14 -1.54 -0.77 7.47
CA PRO A 14 -1.05 0.12 8.53
C PRO A 14 0.42 0.58 8.34
N PHE A 15 0.69 1.30 7.27
CA PHE A 15 1.98 1.90 6.95
C PHE A 15 1.75 3.37 6.59
N PRO A 16 2.64 4.30 6.98
CA PRO A 16 3.82 4.15 7.84
C PRO A 16 3.49 3.84 9.31
N SER A 17 4.49 3.52 10.15
CA SER A 17 4.31 3.09 11.55
C SER A 17 3.45 4.02 12.44
N ARG A 18 3.40 5.32 12.13
CA ARG A 18 2.49 6.27 12.80
C ARG A 18 1.01 5.96 12.58
N VAL A 19 0.68 5.38 11.42
CA VAL A 19 -0.66 4.87 11.12
C VAL A 19 -0.95 3.68 12.01
N GLU A 20 -0.05 2.69 12.08
CA GLU A 20 -0.22 1.50 12.93
C GLU A 20 -0.54 1.87 14.38
N LYS A 21 0.20 2.83 14.96
CA LYS A 21 -0.06 3.36 16.31
C LYS A 21 -1.44 4.00 16.43
N ALA A 22 -1.79 4.89 15.50
CA ALA A 22 -3.09 5.57 15.53
C ALA A 22 -4.25 4.55 15.43
N LEU A 23 -4.08 3.47 14.68
CA LEU A 23 -5.10 2.44 14.54
C LEU A 23 -5.34 1.67 15.84
N GLU A 24 -4.40 1.57 16.77
CA GLU A 24 -4.59 0.85 18.04
C GLU A 24 -5.72 1.46 18.88
N GLU A 25 -5.89 2.78 18.83
CA GLU A 25 -6.86 3.53 19.63
C GLU A 25 -8.26 3.60 19.00
N LEU A 26 -8.42 3.15 17.74
CA LEU A 26 -9.69 3.22 17.02
C LEU A 26 -10.61 2.03 17.36
N GLU A 27 -11.91 2.30 17.40
CA GLU A 27 -12.95 1.27 17.58
C GLU A 27 -13.28 0.52 16.28
N GLU A 28 -13.23 1.22 15.14
CA GLU A 28 -13.50 0.65 13.82
C GLU A 28 -12.60 1.28 12.75
N ILE A 29 -12.17 0.47 11.78
CA ILE A 29 -11.27 0.84 10.70
C ILE A 29 -11.86 0.36 9.38
N LEU A 30 -12.04 1.26 8.42
CA LEU A 30 -12.42 0.90 7.06
C LEU A 30 -11.15 0.77 6.20
N VAL A 31 -11.06 -0.31 5.43
CA VAL A 31 -9.92 -0.61 4.58
C VAL A 31 -10.40 -1.08 3.21
N LEU A 32 -9.86 -0.54 2.13
CA LEU A 32 -10.16 -1.07 0.79
C LEU A 32 -9.64 -2.51 0.68
N GLU A 33 -10.51 -3.42 0.28
CA GLU A 33 -10.13 -4.80 0.02
C GLU A 33 -9.49 -4.94 -1.36
N LEU A 34 -8.18 -5.19 -1.38
CA LEU A 34 -7.49 -5.69 -2.56
C LEU A 34 -7.34 -7.22 -2.45
N PRO A 35 -6.99 -7.93 -3.54
CA PRO A 35 -6.95 -9.38 -3.57
C PRO A 35 -6.07 -10.05 -2.50
N LEU A 36 -5.03 -9.38 -2.00
CA LEU A 36 -4.10 -9.92 -1.00
C LEU A 36 -4.20 -9.21 0.36
N THR A 37 -5.06 -8.20 0.50
CA THR A 37 -5.11 -7.36 1.70
C THR A 37 -5.50 -8.18 2.94
N LYS A 38 -6.54 -9.00 2.87
CA LYS A 38 -6.98 -9.82 4.01
C LYS A 38 -5.91 -10.80 4.50
N GLU A 39 -5.26 -11.50 3.57
CA GLU A 39 -4.16 -12.42 3.87
C GLU A 39 -3.00 -11.67 4.56
N SER A 40 -2.62 -10.51 4.03
CA SER A 40 -1.59 -9.65 4.62
C SER A 40 -1.95 -9.19 6.04
N TRP A 41 -3.20 -8.79 6.27
CA TRP A 41 -3.69 -8.39 7.59
C TRP A 41 -3.71 -9.56 8.58
N GLN A 42 -4.07 -10.76 8.17
CA GLN A 42 -4.01 -11.96 9.02
C GLN A 42 -2.59 -12.28 9.46
N ILE A 43 -1.60 -12.11 8.58
CA ILE A 43 -0.20 -12.43 8.89
C ILE A 43 0.42 -11.35 9.79
N HIS A 44 0.21 -10.07 9.47
CA HIS A 44 1.00 -8.98 10.05
C HIS A 44 0.25 -8.14 11.10
N TRP A 45 -1.09 -8.12 11.06
CA TRP A 45 -1.93 -7.25 11.89
C TRP A 45 -3.17 -7.98 12.45
N ALA A 46 -3.02 -9.26 12.80
CA ALA A 46 -4.12 -10.10 13.29
C ALA A 46 -4.90 -9.48 14.46
N LYS A 47 -4.21 -8.72 15.33
CA LYS A 47 -4.83 -8.02 16.48
C LYS A 47 -5.80 -6.92 16.08
N LEU A 48 -5.63 -6.31 14.91
CA LEU A 48 -6.49 -5.23 14.42
C LEU A 48 -7.69 -5.77 13.61
N LEU A 49 -7.64 -7.00 13.11
CA LEU A 49 -8.71 -7.61 12.31
C LEU A 49 -10.12 -7.52 12.92
N PRO A 50 -10.34 -7.72 14.24
CA PRO A 50 -11.69 -7.71 14.81
C PRO A 50 -12.43 -6.37 14.63
N LYS A 51 -11.69 -5.28 14.43
CA LYS A 51 -12.24 -3.93 14.22
C LYS A 51 -12.10 -3.43 12.77
N THR A 52 -11.60 -4.27 11.86
CA THR A 52 -11.40 -3.89 10.46
C THR A 52 -12.58 -4.33 9.60
N LYS A 53 -13.25 -3.37 8.96
CA LYS A 53 -14.25 -3.60 7.91
C LYS A 53 -13.59 -3.41 6.54
N PHE A 54 -13.60 -4.47 5.75
CA PHE A 54 -13.05 -4.47 4.39
C PHE A 54 -14.11 -4.00 3.40
N LEU A 55 -13.80 -2.92 2.68
CA LEU A 55 -14.66 -2.32 1.66
C LEU A 55 -14.44 -2.99 0.31
N ARG A 56 -15.54 -3.35 -0.36
CA ARG A 56 -15.54 -3.91 -1.70
C ARG A 56 -16.27 -2.98 -2.66
N THR A 57 -16.12 -3.23 -3.96
CA THR A 57 -17.00 -2.62 -4.95
C THR A 57 -18.40 -3.22 -4.86
N LYS A 58 -19.39 -2.46 -5.34
CA LYS A 58 -20.76 -2.96 -5.49
C LYS A 58 -20.81 -4.19 -6.41
N PRO A 59 -21.77 -5.13 -6.23
CA PRO A 59 -21.83 -6.38 -6.99
C PRO A 59 -21.79 -6.19 -8.52
N GLU A 60 -22.45 -5.15 -9.04
CA GLU A 60 -22.47 -4.79 -10.47
C GLU A 60 -21.10 -4.37 -11.03
N HIS A 61 -20.16 -3.99 -10.16
CA HIS A 61 -18.78 -3.61 -10.48
C HIS A 61 -17.77 -4.57 -9.84
N SER A 62 -18.19 -5.82 -9.59
CA SER A 62 -17.31 -6.83 -9.02
C SER A 62 -16.11 -7.11 -9.92
N LEU A 63 -14.93 -7.23 -9.31
CA LEU A 63 -13.68 -7.52 -10.01
C LEU A 63 -13.30 -8.98 -9.82
N ASN A 64 -12.73 -9.59 -10.85
CA ASN A 64 -12.16 -10.93 -10.74
C ASN A 64 -10.80 -10.87 -10.01
N PHE A 65 -10.82 -11.09 -8.70
CA PHE A 65 -9.63 -11.05 -7.87
C PHE A 65 -8.57 -12.09 -8.26
N GLU A 66 -8.96 -13.28 -8.72
CA GLU A 66 -8.02 -14.30 -9.20
C GLU A 66 -7.28 -13.85 -10.47
N HIS A 67 -8.00 -13.20 -11.38
CA HIS A 67 -7.38 -12.58 -12.55
C HIS A 67 -6.39 -11.48 -12.15
N LEU A 68 -6.78 -10.58 -11.24
CA LEU A 68 -5.92 -9.51 -10.75
C LEU A 68 -4.67 -10.05 -10.04
N LYS A 69 -4.79 -11.10 -9.22
CA LYS A 69 -3.65 -11.78 -8.59
C LYS A 69 -2.68 -12.30 -9.65
N LYS A 70 -3.18 -13.01 -10.67
CA LYS A 70 -2.34 -13.54 -11.75
C LYS A 70 -1.57 -12.44 -12.47
N VAL A 71 -2.25 -11.35 -12.84
CA VAL A 71 -1.62 -10.21 -13.52
C VAL A 71 -0.61 -9.53 -12.60
N PHE A 72 -0.95 -9.33 -11.33
CA PHE A 72 -0.05 -8.74 -10.35
C PHE A 72 1.25 -9.53 -10.21
N PHE A 73 1.19 -10.87 -10.07
CA PHE A 73 2.39 -11.71 -9.99
C PHE A 73 3.21 -11.65 -11.29
N GLN A 74 2.55 -11.69 -12.45
CA GLN A 74 3.24 -11.49 -13.72
C GLN A 74 3.99 -10.15 -13.72
N LEU A 75 3.34 -9.04 -13.37
CA LEU A 75 4.00 -7.73 -13.31
C LEU A 75 5.22 -7.72 -12.38
N LYS A 76 5.18 -8.46 -11.27
CA LYS A 76 6.34 -8.63 -10.37
C LYS A 76 7.47 -9.41 -11.04
N ASP A 77 7.16 -10.52 -11.71
CA ASP A 77 8.15 -11.31 -12.45
C ASP A 77 8.80 -10.48 -13.57
N TRP A 78 8.00 -9.69 -14.28
CA TRP A 78 8.49 -8.73 -15.27
C TRP A 78 9.41 -7.68 -14.66
N ALA A 79 9.01 -7.09 -13.53
CA ALA A 79 9.83 -6.12 -12.83
C ALA A 79 11.18 -6.71 -12.39
N LEU A 80 11.23 -8.01 -12.04
CA LEU A 80 12.48 -8.70 -11.74
C LEU A 80 13.32 -8.94 -12.99
N TYR A 81 12.71 -9.43 -14.07
CA TYR A 81 13.37 -9.68 -15.34
C TYR A 81 14.01 -8.40 -15.92
N LEU A 82 13.33 -7.27 -15.81
CA LEU A 82 13.77 -5.96 -16.28
C LEU A 82 14.77 -5.25 -15.36
N ARG A 83 15.24 -5.88 -14.26
CA ARG A 83 16.37 -5.33 -13.50
C ARG A 83 17.70 -5.55 -14.21
N ASP A 84 17.77 -6.51 -15.12
CA ASP A 84 18.96 -6.76 -15.92
C ASP A 84 19.08 -5.73 -17.05
N VAL A 85 20.25 -5.10 -17.15
CA VAL A 85 20.57 -4.09 -18.15
C VAL A 85 20.45 -4.64 -19.57
N GLU A 86 20.83 -5.90 -19.81
CA GLU A 86 20.68 -6.53 -21.13
C GLU A 86 19.21 -6.77 -21.48
N ASN A 87 18.40 -7.20 -20.52
CA ASN A 87 16.96 -7.35 -20.74
C ASN A 87 16.27 -6.00 -20.98
N LEU A 88 16.72 -4.93 -20.32
CA LEU A 88 16.25 -3.56 -20.59
C LEU A 88 16.65 -3.07 -21.98
N LYS A 89 17.86 -3.41 -22.45
CA LYS A 89 18.29 -3.09 -23.83
C LYS A 89 17.43 -3.82 -24.84
N ILE A 90 17.17 -5.11 -24.62
CA ILE A 90 16.26 -5.92 -25.46
C ILE A 90 14.87 -5.28 -25.47
N LEU A 91 14.31 -4.95 -24.31
CA LEU A 91 13.03 -4.26 -24.21
C LEU A 91 13.02 -2.96 -25.00
N LYS A 92 14.05 -2.11 -24.85
CA LYS A 92 14.16 -0.83 -25.55
C LYS A 92 14.25 -1.01 -27.07
N MET A 93 14.90 -2.07 -27.54
CA MET A 93 14.97 -2.41 -28.97
C MET A 93 13.62 -2.85 -29.53
N HIS A 94 12.80 -3.53 -28.74
CA HIS A 94 11.47 -4.03 -29.13
C HIS A 94 10.32 -3.08 -28.74
N ALA A 95 10.57 -2.02 -27.97
CA ALA A 95 9.55 -1.06 -27.54
C ALA A 95 8.95 -0.21 -28.67
N GLN A 96 9.48 -0.29 -29.90
CA GLN A 96 8.96 0.46 -31.05
C GLN A 96 7.70 -0.16 -31.67
N SER A 97 7.35 -1.41 -31.31
CA SER A 97 6.01 -1.93 -31.59
C SER A 97 5.39 -2.45 -30.28
N PHE A 98 4.24 -1.90 -29.90
CA PHE A 98 3.47 -2.39 -28.75
C PHE A 98 3.00 -3.84 -28.98
N GLU A 99 2.98 -4.28 -30.25
CA GLU A 99 2.67 -5.63 -30.68
C GLU A 99 3.80 -6.63 -30.35
N ASP A 100 5.06 -6.22 -30.30
CA ASP A 100 6.18 -7.11 -29.90
C ASP A 100 6.15 -7.43 -28.39
N PHE A 101 5.49 -6.60 -27.59
CA PHE A 101 5.18 -6.92 -26.18
C PHE A 101 4.12 -8.02 -26.05
N MET A 102 3.32 -8.29 -27.09
CA MET A 102 2.24 -9.28 -27.05
C MET A 102 2.72 -10.74 -27.05
N PHE A 103 4.01 -11.02 -27.22
CA PHE A 103 4.54 -12.39 -27.22
C PHE A 103 4.32 -13.17 -25.91
N TYR A 104 3.98 -12.50 -24.81
CA TYR A 104 3.97 -13.12 -23.47
C TYR A 104 2.64 -13.01 -22.72
N ILE A 105 1.63 -12.42 -23.35
CA ILE A 105 0.26 -12.45 -22.86
C ILE A 105 -0.44 -13.64 -23.54
N PRO A 106 -1.19 -14.50 -22.82
CA PRO A 106 -1.86 -15.65 -23.43
C PRO A 106 -2.66 -15.23 -24.67
N LYS A 107 -2.39 -15.87 -25.82
CA LYS A 107 -3.02 -15.60 -27.13
C LYS A 107 -4.56 -15.55 -27.09
N ASN A 108 -5.18 -16.15 -26.09
CA ASN A 108 -6.63 -16.14 -25.90
C ASN A 108 -7.20 -14.76 -25.52
N ILE A 109 -6.36 -13.79 -25.16
CA ILE A 109 -6.78 -12.44 -24.74
C ILE A 109 -6.59 -11.42 -25.88
N GLN A 110 -5.90 -11.77 -26.97
CA GLN A 110 -5.54 -10.86 -28.06
C GLN A 110 -6.70 -10.49 -29.02
N LYS A 111 -7.92 -11.02 -28.81
CA LYS A 111 -9.00 -10.89 -29.81
C LYS A 111 -9.92 -9.68 -29.66
N ASN A 112 -9.82 -8.89 -28.59
CA ASN A 112 -10.68 -7.71 -28.39
C ASN A 112 -9.82 -6.45 -28.19
N GLU A 113 -9.82 -5.56 -29.18
CA GLU A 113 -9.10 -4.27 -29.22
C GLU A 113 -9.72 -3.18 -28.32
N GLU A 114 -10.28 -3.53 -27.18
CA GLU A 114 -10.63 -2.57 -26.13
C GLU A 114 -9.63 -2.75 -25.00
N THR A 115 -9.01 -1.64 -24.55
CA THR A 115 -7.96 -1.59 -23.52
C THR A 115 -7.94 -2.81 -22.59
N PHE A 116 -6.87 -3.60 -22.68
CA PHE A 116 -6.63 -4.89 -22.02
C PHE A 116 -7.02 -4.98 -20.52
N PHE A 117 -7.10 -3.84 -19.84
CA PHE A 117 -7.66 -3.69 -18.50
C PHE A 117 -8.58 -2.47 -18.45
N THR A 118 -9.71 -2.61 -17.76
CA THR A 118 -10.59 -1.49 -17.39
C THR A 118 -9.83 -0.48 -16.52
N GLN A 119 -10.30 0.77 -16.45
CA GLN A 119 -9.69 1.78 -15.58
C GLN A 119 -9.72 1.36 -14.11
N LEU A 120 -10.80 0.67 -13.69
CA LEU A 120 -10.96 0.16 -12.34
C LEU A 120 -9.93 -0.93 -12.01
N GLU A 121 -9.70 -1.89 -12.91
CA GLU A 121 -8.65 -2.91 -12.74
C GLU A 121 -7.25 -2.29 -12.65
N LYS A 122 -6.95 -1.29 -13.50
CA LYS A 122 -5.68 -0.55 -13.44
C LYS A 122 -5.49 0.18 -12.11
N ALA A 123 -6.56 0.75 -11.57
CA ALA A 123 -6.53 1.40 -10.26
C ALA A 123 -6.26 0.39 -9.14
N TYR A 124 -6.93 -0.77 -9.16
CA TYR A 124 -6.67 -1.87 -8.22
C TYR A 124 -5.23 -2.38 -8.30
N LEU A 125 -4.72 -2.66 -9.50
CA LEU A 125 -3.33 -3.10 -9.69
C LEU A 125 -2.32 -2.05 -9.19
N THR A 126 -2.61 -0.76 -9.39
CA THR A 126 -1.77 0.33 -8.86
C THR A 126 -1.71 0.30 -7.34
N LEU A 127 -2.85 0.10 -6.68
CA LEU A 127 -2.89 0.00 -5.21
C LEU A 127 -2.30 -1.31 -4.69
N MET A 128 -2.45 -2.43 -5.41
CA MET A 128 -1.80 -3.70 -5.05
C MET A 128 -0.27 -3.59 -5.08
N LEU A 129 0.30 -2.95 -6.11
CA LEU A 129 1.74 -2.70 -6.18
C LEU A 129 2.22 -1.77 -5.06
N ALA A 130 1.42 -0.75 -4.74
CA ALA A 130 1.68 0.13 -3.61
C ALA A 130 1.66 -0.62 -2.26
N GLU A 131 0.66 -1.48 -2.03
CA GLU A 131 0.53 -2.33 -0.84
C GLU A 131 1.72 -3.26 -0.68
N ASP A 132 2.17 -3.92 -1.76
CA ASP A 132 3.32 -4.83 -1.75
C ASP A 132 4.62 -4.11 -1.39
N VAL A 133 4.82 -2.90 -1.93
CA VAL A 133 5.98 -2.06 -1.59
C VAL A 133 5.93 -1.64 -0.13
N ASP A 134 4.80 -1.13 0.34
CA ASP A 134 4.62 -0.69 1.72
C ASP A 134 4.82 -1.85 2.71
N LEU A 135 4.29 -3.03 2.38
CA LEU A 135 4.44 -4.23 3.17
C LEU A 135 5.91 -4.65 3.25
N THR A 136 6.60 -4.67 2.11
CA THR A 136 8.02 -5.00 2.03
C THR A 136 8.85 -4.03 2.87
N LEU A 137 8.60 -2.72 2.75
CA LEU A 137 9.28 -1.69 3.54
C LEU A 137 9.00 -1.84 5.05
N SER A 138 7.75 -2.12 5.42
CA SER A 138 7.37 -2.37 6.81
C SER A 138 8.10 -3.59 7.40
N VAL A 139 8.16 -4.70 6.66
CA VAL A 139 8.85 -5.93 7.08
C VAL A 139 10.36 -5.71 7.20
N VAL A 140 10.99 -5.07 6.20
CA VAL A 140 12.42 -4.75 6.23
C VAL A 140 12.74 -3.88 7.45
N LYS A 141 11.93 -2.86 7.72
CA LYS A 141 12.11 -2.00 8.90
C LYS A 141 11.98 -2.78 10.21
N LYS A 142 10.96 -3.64 10.34
CA LYS A 142 10.77 -4.50 11.53
C LYS A 142 11.99 -5.41 11.74
N ASN A 143 12.52 -5.99 10.67
CA ASN A 143 13.70 -6.86 10.73
C ASN A 143 14.98 -6.11 11.10
N ILE A 144 15.22 -4.92 10.53
CA ILE A 144 16.36 -4.06 10.90
C ILE A 144 16.25 -3.67 12.37
N SER A 145 15.07 -3.24 12.83
CA SER A 145 14.85 -2.84 14.23
C SER A 145 15.07 -4.00 15.20
N ALA A 146 14.63 -5.22 14.83
CA ALA A 146 14.86 -6.42 15.63
C ALA A 146 16.35 -6.81 15.68
N PHE A 147 17.05 -6.71 14.55
CA PHE A 147 18.49 -6.94 14.48
C PHE A 147 19.26 -5.96 15.37
N GLU A 148 18.96 -4.65 15.27
CA GLU A 148 19.58 -3.62 16.11
C GLU A 148 19.37 -3.90 17.59
N LYS A 149 18.13 -4.20 18.01
CA LYS A 149 17.83 -4.54 19.39
C LYS A 149 18.59 -5.78 19.86
N THR A 150 18.61 -6.85 19.06
CA THR A 150 19.31 -8.10 19.39
C THR A 150 20.82 -7.86 19.49
N TRP A 151 21.36 -7.02 18.61
CA TRP A 151 22.77 -6.64 18.62
C TRP A 151 23.12 -5.81 19.85
N GLU A 152 22.28 -4.84 20.23
CA GLU A 152 22.44 -4.06 21.45
C GLU A 152 22.38 -4.93 22.72
N GLU A 153 21.46 -5.89 22.77
CA GLU A 153 21.36 -6.88 23.86
C GLU A 153 22.62 -7.74 23.93
N PHE A 154 23.06 -8.32 22.81
CA PHE A 154 24.30 -9.10 22.73
C PHE A 154 25.53 -8.28 23.15
N PHE A 155 25.64 -7.03 22.70
CA PHE A 155 26.77 -6.17 23.05
C PHE A 155 26.77 -5.84 24.55
N ARG A 156 25.60 -5.55 25.13
CA ARG A 156 25.44 -5.30 26.57
C ARG A 156 25.84 -6.52 27.39
N GLU A 157 25.33 -7.69 27.04
CA GLU A 157 25.53 -8.94 27.78
C GLU A 157 26.95 -9.52 27.58
N GLY A 158 27.49 -9.44 26.37
CA GLY A 158 28.72 -10.14 25.99
C GLY A 158 30.00 -9.31 25.98
N ILE A 159 29.91 -7.98 25.83
CA ILE A 159 31.08 -7.11 25.66
C ILE A 159 31.21 -6.08 26.78
N VAL A 160 30.09 -5.50 27.24
CA VAL A 160 30.10 -4.43 28.26
C VAL A 160 30.05 -4.99 29.69
N GLY A 161 29.21 -5.98 29.97
CA GLY A 161 28.87 -6.39 31.34
C GLY A 161 28.07 -5.32 32.10
N ASP A 162 27.92 -5.46 33.42
CA ASP A 162 27.27 -4.49 34.32
C ASP A 162 28.10 -3.20 34.52
N ASP A 163 28.65 -2.60 33.45
CA ASP A 163 29.37 -1.33 33.54
C ASP A 163 28.36 -0.16 33.64
N PRO A 164 28.23 0.50 34.80
CA PRO A 164 27.29 1.61 34.98
C PRO A 164 27.67 2.88 34.22
N PHE A 165 28.86 2.93 33.60
CA PHE A 165 29.34 4.08 32.82
C PHE A 165 29.21 3.88 31.31
N PHE A 166 28.70 2.73 30.86
CA PHE A 166 28.49 2.50 29.43
C PHE A 166 27.44 3.47 28.88
N LYS A 167 27.87 4.36 28.00
CA LYS A 167 26.97 5.11 27.12
C LYS A 167 26.74 4.27 25.88
N PRO A 168 25.48 3.96 25.50
CA PRO A 168 25.20 3.29 24.24
C PRO A 168 25.91 4.04 23.11
N LEU A 169 26.45 3.30 22.15
CA LEU A 169 27.01 3.87 20.94
C LEU A 169 25.92 4.73 20.29
N GLU A 170 26.00 6.04 20.51
CA GLU A 170 25.38 7.03 19.66
C GLU A 170 26.14 6.95 18.34
N LEU A 171 25.82 5.93 17.54
CA LEU A 171 26.02 6.01 16.10
C LEU A 171 25.50 7.40 15.75
N ARG A 172 26.35 8.26 15.20
CA ARG A 172 25.89 9.46 14.50
C ARG A 172 24.99 8.92 13.41
N ARG A 173 23.71 8.73 13.75
CA ARG A 173 22.65 8.38 12.85
C ARG A 173 22.65 9.55 11.92
N GLU A 174 23.31 9.43 10.77
CA GLU A 174 22.96 10.29 9.65
C GLU A 174 21.45 10.17 9.59
N GLU A 175 20.75 11.30 9.68
CA GLU A 175 19.29 11.41 9.70
C GLU A 175 18.65 10.89 8.39
N SER A 176 19.35 10.03 7.66
CA SER A 176 18.80 9.03 6.75
C SER A 176 18.02 7.96 7.55
N TYR A 177 17.06 8.40 8.36
CA TYR A 177 15.83 7.64 8.43
C TYR A 177 15.35 7.57 6.98
N LEU A 178 15.31 6.38 6.38
CA LEU A 178 14.45 6.14 5.22
C LEU A 178 13.11 6.77 5.58
N ALA A 179 12.81 7.93 4.99
CA ALA A 179 11.60 8.67 5.30
C ALA A 179 10.45 7.68 5.09
N GLU A 180 9.73 7.37 6.17
CA GLU A 180 8.67 6.36 6.16
C GLU A 180 7.46 7.01 5.51
N GLU A 181 7.54 7.12 4.19
CA GLU A 181 6.65 7.87 3.33
C GLU A 181 6.04 6.96 2.28
N LEU A 182 4.76 7.20 2.00
CA LEU A 182 4.05 6.51 0.93
C LEU A 182 4.63 6.90 -0.43
N GLN A 183 5.14 5.91 -1.17
CA GLN A 183 5.71 6.14 -2.49
C GLN A 183 4.62 6.38 -3.55
N LYS A 184 4.86 7.30 -4.50
CA LYS A 184 3.96 7.57 -5.64
C LYS A 184 2.53 7.99 -5.25
N LEU A 185 2.39 8.83 -4.22
CA LEU A 185 1.11 9.35 -3.71
C LEU A 185 0.15 9.84 -4.82
N ASN A 186 0.64 10.56 -5.83
CA ASN A 186 -0.17 11.04 -6.93
C ASN A 186 -0.91 9.91 -7.67
N ARG A 187 -0.24 8.78 -7.92
CA ARG A 187 -0.84 7.62 -8.57
C ARG A 187 -1.83 6.91 -7.67
N ARG A 188 -1.54 6.83 -6.36
CA ARG A 188 -2.43 6.23 -5.37
C ARG A 188 -3.73 7.02 -5.24
N VAL A 189 -3.64 8.34 -5.08
CA VAL A 189 -4.81 9.23 -4.99
C VAL A 189 -5.65 9.17 -6.27
N ALA A 190 -5.02 9.13 -7.45
CA ALA A 190 -5.73 8.96 -8.71
C ALA A 190 -6.42 7.59 -8.85
N ALA A 191 -5.79 6.52 -8.36
CA ALA A 191 -6.41 5.20 -8.31
C ALA A 191 -7.64 5.22 -7.38
N TRP A 192 -7.55 5.86 -6.23
CA TRP A 192 -8.68 6.05 -5.33
C TRP A 192 -9.81 6.89 -5.93
N ASP A 193 -9.49 7.96 -6.67
CA ASP A 193 -10.51 8.78 -7.36
C ASP A 193 -11.29 7.94 -8.39
N THR A 194 -10.61 6.95 -9.01
CA THR A 194 -11.25 5.95 -9.88
C THR A 194 -12.10 4.95 -9.10
N ILE A 195 -11.64 4.46 -7.94
CA ILE A 195 -12.27 3.35 -7.20
C ILE A 195 -13.47 3.82 -6.37
N LEU A 196 -13.35 4.97 -5.71
CA LEU A 196 -14.31 5.46 -4.73
C LEU A 196 -15.77 5.48 -5.22
N PRO A 197 -16.09 5.90 -6.46
CA PRO A 197 -17.47 5.90 -6.96
C PRO A 197 -18.12 4.50 -7.02
N TYR A 198 -17.31 3.45 -7.09
CA TYR A 198 -17.78 2.07 -7.23
C TYR A 198 -17.81 1.31 -5.90
N LEU A 199 -17.34 1.91 -4.80
CA LEU A 199 -17.35 1.27 -3.49
C LEU A 199 -18.77 1.10 -2.96
N ASP A 200 -18.99 -0.07 -2.38
CA ASP A 200 -20.19 -0.32 -1.59
C ASP A 200 -20.04 0.35 -0.22
N LEU A 201 -20.72 1.48 -0.09
CA LEU A 201 -20.74 2.28 1.12
C LEU A 201 -22.16 2.35 1.71
N GLU A 202 -23.12 1.54 1.26
CA GLU A 202 -24.55 1.74 1.56
C GLU A 202 -24.82 1.85 3.07
N GLU A 203 -24.24 0.93 3.86
CA GLU A 203 -24.35 0.87 5.32
C GLU A 203 -23.56 1.94 6.08
N ILE A 204 -22.74 2.74 5.40
CA ILE A 204 -21.87 3.74 6.04
C ILE A 204 -22.51 5.11 5.88
N GLU A 205 -23.04 5.70 6.96
CA GLU A 205 -23.67 7.02 6.90
C GLU A 205 -22.64 8.13 6.63
N SER A 206 -21.50 8.06 7.32
CA SER A 206 -20.42 9.04 7.16
C SER A 206 -19.05 8.46 7.51
N LEU A 207 -18.02 8.94 6.81
CA LEU A 207 -16.65 8.55 7.05
C LEU A 207 -15.68 9.74 6.93
N LYS A 208 -14.50 9.61 7.52
CA LYS A 208 -13.37 10.51 7.32
C LYS A 208 -12.16 9.74 6.78
N LEU A 209 -11.34 10.43 6.00
CA LEU A 209 -10.10 9.86 5.46
C LEU A 209 -8.97 10.00 6.49
N LEU A 210 -8.36 8.88 6.88
CA LEU A 210 -7.16 8.90 7.72
C LEU A 210 -5.92 9.01 6.83
N VAL A 211 -5.28 10.18 6.86
CA VAL A 211 -4.18 10.56 5.97
C VAL A 211 -2.88 10.70 6.75
N SER A 212 -1.84 10.01 6.30
CA SER A 212 -0.52 10.06 6.94
C SER A 212 0.43 11.08 6.31
N GLU A 213 0.18 11.57 5.09
CA GLU A 213 1.12 12.40 4.33
C GLU A 213 0.56 13.80 4.03
N PRO A 214 1.31 14.89 4.30
CA PRO A 214 0.83 16.26 4.05
C PRO A 214 0.55 16.52 2.56
N GLN A 215 1.38 15.97 1.67
CA GLN A 215 1.19 16.09 0.22
C GLN A 215 -0.15 15.50 -0.25
N CYS A 216 -0.69 14.52 0.47
CA CYS A 216 -1.97 13.91 0.12
C CYS A 216 -3.14 14.91 0.25
N VAL A 217 -3.08 15.85 1.19
CA VAL A 217 -4.07 16.92 1.35
C VAL A 217 -4.12 17.82 0.11
N GLU A 218 -2.97 18.18 -0.45
CA GLU A 218 -2.90 18.99 -1.67
C GLU A 218 -3.35 18.23 -2.93
N LEU A 219 -3.10 16.91 -2.97
CA LEU A 219 -3.57 16.07 -4.06
C LEU A 219 -5.10 15.91 -4.04
N LEU A 220 -5.70 15.78 -2.85
CA LEU A 220 -7.14 15.67 -2.68
C LEU A 220 -7.91 16.90 -3.17
N LYS A 221 -7.32 18.10 -3.11
CA LYS A 221 -7.93 19.32 -3.69
C LYS A 221 -8.09 19.25 -5.21
N LYS A 222 -7.40 18.32 -5.88
CA LYS A 222 -7.42 18.12 -7.34
C LYS A 222 -8.33 16.97 -7.76
N THR A 223 -9.02 16.33 -6.83
CA THR A 223 -9.90 15.18 -7.08
C THR A 223 -11.32 15.47 -6.59
N LYS A 224 -12.28 14.60 -6.94
CA LYS A 224 -13.67 14.71 -6.47
C LYS A 224 -13.94 13.92 -5.20
N ILE A 225 -12.89 13.33 -4.61
CA ILE A 225 -13.00 12.48 -3.42
C ILE A 225 -13.66 13.23 -2.26
N LEU A 226 -13.20 14.44 -1.95
CA LEU A 226 -13.76 15.23 -0.83
C LEU A 226 -15.18 15.78 -1.12
N GLU A 227 -15.64 15.74 -2.37
CA GLU A 227 -17.00 16.13 -2.75
C GLU A 227 -18.01 14.98 -2.52
N HIS A 228 -17.53 13.76 -2.26
CA HIS A 228 -18.39 12.60 -2.04
C HIS A 228 -19.27 12.81 -0.79
N PRO A 229 -20.60 12.61 -0.86
CA PRO A 229 -21.55 13.02 0.19
C PRO A 229 -21.30 12.34 1.54
N LYS A 230 -20.76 11.11 1.52
CA LYS A 230 -20.42 10.33 2.72
C LYS A 230 -19.08 10.72 3.35
N ILE A 231 -18.22 11.46 2.65
CA ILE A 231 -16.91 11.89 3.17
C ILE A 231 -17.09 13.24 3.88
N LYS A 232 -16.87 13.25 5.20
CA LYS A 232 -17.05 14.44 6.06
C LYS A 232 -15.75 15.14 6.45
N GLY A 233 -14.65 14.80 5.78
CA GLY A 233 -13.34 15.42 5.97
C GLY A 233 -12.23 14.40 6.13
N LEU A 234 -11.14 14.83 6.77
CA LEU A 234 -9.93 14.05 6.97
C LEU A 234 -9.43 14.14 8.42
N VAL A 235 -8.64 13.16 8.80
CA VAL A 235 -7.82 13.13 10.02
C VAL A 235 -6.37 12.99 9.56
N ALA A 236 -5.51 13.94 9.94
CA ALA A 236 -4.11 13.97 9.55
C ALA A 236 -3.21 13.43 10.69
N LEU A 237 -2.19 12.64 10.34
CA LEU A 237 -1.25 12.02 11.29
C LEU A 237 0.20 12.51 11.12
N PHE A 238 0.42 13.74 10.67
CA PHE A 238 1.75 14.33 10.41
C PHE A 238 1.95 15.64 11.16
#